data_AF-A0A1V6DKM7-F1
#
_entry.id   AF-A0A1V6DKM7-F1
#
_cell.length_a   1.000
_cell.length_b   1.000
_cell.length_c   1.000
_cell.angle_alpha   90.00
_cell.angle_beta   90.00
_cell.angle_gamma   90.00
#
_symmetry.space_group_name_H-M   'P 1'
#
loop_
_entity.id
_entity.type
_entity.pdbx_description
1 polymer ?
#
loop_
_entity_poly.entity_id
_entity_poly.type
_entity_poly.pdbx_seq_one_letter_code
_entity_poly.pdbx_strand_id
1 'polypeptide(L)'
;MQATFTPTDKVNYATATKSVTLSVAKAPLVAQASDQQRTMGAANPALDISYSGFVNGDTVEDLDTLPTASTTATSESTAGQYAITLSGGSDADYAFTLRDGMLTVLGIDAPQYARAPQPATVAAGGRAVFGVTVTSARTLTYQWQVSTDGGTTWSDVADGQGYSGATSDELAFTARPEMRGRQFRCVVSDGVNPAIASAAAPLTVPWSQFAALSARAAAGTGEQTLTLGFVFAGGGKPAMVRGVGPGLLDGDATLAGHELADPQLKLYEMQSGAFALLTSNDNWGGASTLSQKFAELGQGALARDSKDAALYLETLGQRVYTAQISGVTGSGVALAEAYDADFADKSKRLTALSVRNQVGRGSEVLIAGFVVSGDAPKRVIVRGVGPGLAKDVAAYLADPQLLVHRLKADRTGWDLVGSNDNWDGTAATAELFESVGMGALDAGSKDAALVLELEPGIYTAQISGVGDSTGVALAEIYEAP
;
A
#
# COMPACT_ATOMS: atom_id res chain seq x y z
N MET A 1 -63.84 25.26 69.98
CA MET A 1 -63.74 25.35 71.46
C MET A 1 -65.14 25.69 72.00
N GLN A 2 -65.51 25.22 73.20
CA GLN A 2 -66.86 25.39 73.76
C GLN A 2 -66.82 26.27 75.01
N ALA A 3 -67.72 27.25 75.09
CA ALA A 3 -67.89 28.09 76.28
C ALA A 3 -69.29 27.87 76.84
N THR A 4 -69.36 27.59 78.14
CA THR A 4 -70.61 27.36 78.87
C THR A 4 -70.81 28.50 79.85
N PHE A 5 -71.86 29.27 79.68
CA PHE A 5 -72.26 30.28 80.65
C PHE A 5 -73.34 29.72 81.57
N THR A 6 -73.04 29.66 82.86
CA THR A 6 -73.98 29.22 83.90
C THR A 6 -74.34 30.43 84.77
N PRO A 7 -75.55 31.00 84.65
CA PRO A 7 -75.96 32.15 85.45
C PRO A 7 -76.14 31.79 86.93
N THR A 8 -75.90 32.78 87.81
CA THR A 8 -76.03 32.62 89.26
C THR A 8 -77.50 32.61 89.72
N ASP A 9 -78.38 33.38 89.06
CA ASP A 9 -79.84 33.28 89.21
C ASP A 9 -80.39 32.22 88.25
N LYS A 10 -80.65 31.02 88.79
CA LYS A 10 -81.18 29.87 88.04
C LYS A 10 -82.71 29.77 88.07
N VAL A 11 -83.38 30.67 88.79
CA VAL A 11 -84.85 30.72 88.85
C VAL A 11 -85.38 31.47 87.64
N ASN A 12 -84.67 32.53 87.21
CA ASN A 12 -85.07 33.35 86.07
C ASN A 12 -84.26 33.09 84.77
N TYR A 13 -83.11 32.40 84.83
CA TYR A 13 -82.25 32.16 83.65
C TYR A 13 -81.69 30.74 83.58
N ALA A 14 -81.63 30.17 82.37
CA ALA A 14 -81.07 28.83 82.10
C ALA A 14 -79.60 28.90 81.65
N THR A 15 -78.82 27.86 81.97
CA THR A 15 -77.45 27.68 81.43
C THR A 15 -77.51 27.61 79.91
N ALA A 16 -76.63 28.35 79.25
CA ALA A 16 -76.48 28.32 77.81
C ALA A 16 -75.06 27.88 77.44
N THR A 17 -74.97 26.88 76.57
CA THR A 17 -73.71 26.43 75.97
C THR A 17 -73.73 26.80 74.51
N LYS A 18 -72.69 27.50 74.05
CA LYS A 18 -72.52 27.80 72.63
C LYS A 18 -71.19 27.24 72.16
N SER A 19 -71.25 26.40 71.13
CA SER A 19 -70.06 25.90 70.46
C SER A 19 -69.67 26.88 69.35
N VAL A 20 -68.39 27.21 69.29
CA VAL A 20 -67.80 27.91 68.14
C VAL A 20 -66.82 26.94 67.48
N THR A 21 -67.03 26.70 66.19
CA THR A 21 -66.06 26.01 65.36
C THR A 21 -64.92 26.97 65.06
N LEU A 22 -63.72 26.62 65.50
CA LEU A 22 -62.49 27.27 65.09
C LEU A 22 -61.92 26.40 63.97
N SER A 23 -61.92 26.92 62.75
CA SER A 23 -61.18 26.31 61.66
C SER A 23 -59.81 26.94 61.64
N VAL A 24 -58.78 26.16 62.00
CA VAL A 24 -57.39 26.57 61.82
C VAL A 24 -56.99 26.12 60.42
N ALA A 25 -56.64 27.08 59.56
CA ALA A 25 -56.09 26.76 58.26
C ALA A 25 -54.67 26.21 58.42
N LYS A 26 -54.28 25.29 57.53
CA LYS A 26 -52.90 24.80 57.47
C LYS A 26 -51.93 25.95 57.19
N ALA A 27 -50.76 25.89 57.79
CA ALA A 27 -49.69 26.83 57.49
C ALA A 27 -49.14 26.59 56.07
N PRO A 28 -48.86 27.63 55.28
CA PRO A 28 -48.26 27.46 53.96
C PRO A 28 -46.80 27.01 54.07
N LEU A 29 -46.42 25.95 53.36
CA LEU A 29 -45.04 25.46 53.29
C LEU A 29 -44.60 25.31 51.83
N VAL A 30 -43.47 25.90 51.47
CA VAL A 30 -42.91 25.77 50.11
C VAL A 30 -41.88 24.66 50.11
N ALA A 31 -42.08 23.64 49.27
CA ALA A 31 -41.08 22.64 48.94
C ALA A 31 -40.49 22.98 47.56
N GLN A 32 -39.17 23.15 47.49
CA GLN A 32 -38.45 23.60 46.29
C GLN A 32 -37.37 22.58 45.94
N ALA A 33 -37.48 21.99 44.75
CA ALA A 33 -36.39 21.20 44.19
C ALA A 33 -35.21 22.13 43.86
N SER A 34 -34.01 21.71 44.23
CA SER A 34 -32.80 22.49 43.93
C SER A 34 -32.40 22.34 42.47
N ASP A 35 -32.00 23.43 41.83
CA ASP A 35 -31.37 23.37 40.50
C ASP A 35 -30.02 22.68 40.60
N GLN A 36 -29.72 21.81 39.63
CA GLN A 36 -28.51 21.00 39.62
C GLN A 36 -27.88 20.98 38.23
N GLN A 37 -26.63 20.54 38.16
CA GLN A 37 -25.91 20.40 36.90
C GLN A 37 -25.03 19.15 36.87
N ARG A 38 -24.81 18.61 35.67
CA ARG A 38 -23.82 17.56 35.40
C ARG A 38 -23.30 17.65 33.98
N THR A 39 -22.22 16.96 33.66
CA THR A 39 -21.76 16.78 32.27
C THR A 39 -22.46 15.59 31.60
N MET A 40 -22.49 15.61 30.27
CA MET A 40 -23.04 14.53 29.46
C MET A 40 -22.30 13.20 29.72
N GLY A 41 -23.04 12.09 29.84
CA GLY A 41 -22.49 10.77 30.17
C GLY A 41 -22.20 10.52 31.66
N ALA A 42 -22.32 11.53 32.53
CA ALA A 42 -22.26 11.35 33.99
C ALA A 42 -23.63 10.90 34.55
N ALA A 43 -23.61 10.19 35.68
CA ALA A 43 -24.84 9.85 36.41
C ALA A 43 -25.55 11.11 36.91
N ASN A 44 -26.87 11.03 37.08
CA ASN A 44 -27.62 12.13 37.69
C ASN A 44 -27.19 12.31 39.16
N PRO A 45 -27.04 13.56 39.63
CA PRO A 45 -26.89 13.85 41.05
C PRO A 45 -28.16 13.44 41.84
N ALA A 46 -28.02 13.33 43.17
CA ALA A 46 -29.17 13.13 44.05
C ALA A 46 -30.07 14.38 44.02
N LEU A 47 -31.37 14.21 43.82
CA LEU A 47 -32.31 15.33 43.66
C LEU A 47 -32.80 15.81 45.04
N ASP A 48 -32.33 16.97 45.47
CA ASP A 48 -32.60 17.50 46.81
C ASP A 48 -33.79 18.46 46.84
N ILE A 49 -34.56 18.41 47.94
CA ILE A 49 -35.71 19.27 48.21
C ILE A 49 -35.41 20.14 49.43
N SER A 50 -35.60 21.45 49.28
CA SER A 50 -35.52 22.41 50.37
C SER A 50 -36.91 22.89 50.78
N TYR A 51 -37.10 23.17 52.07
CA TYR A 51 -38.38 23.59 52.62
C TYR A 51 -38.28 24.96 53.28
N SER A 52 -39.30 25.80 53.10
CA SER A 52 -39.39 27.12 53.74
C SER A 52 -40.82 27.44 54.12
N GLY A 53 -41.01 28.01 55.32
CA GLY A 53 -42.34 28.32 55.87
C GLY A 53 -42.72 27.51 57.12
N PHE A 54 -41.81 26.70 57.67
CA PHE A 54 -42.02 26.09 58.98
C PHE A 54 -42.26 27.16 60.06
N VAL A 55 -43.19 26.86 60.96
CA VAL A 55 -43.56 27.72 62.09
C VAL A 55 -43.35 26.95 63.40
N ASN A 56 -43.41 27.64 64.54
CA ASN A 56 -43.37 27.03 65.89
C ASN A 56 -42.15 26.14 66.22
N GLY A 57 -41.08 26.19 65.43
CA GLY A 57 -39.89 25.37 65.63
C GLY A 57 -39.93 24.02 64.91
N ASP A 58 -40.95 23.79 64.10
CA ASP A 58 -41.09 22.57 63.29
C ASP A 58 -39.97 22.46 62.25
N THR A 59 -39.69 21.23 61.83
CA THR A 59 -38.64 20.85 60.89
C THR A 59 -39.18 19.84 59.86
N VAL A 60 -38.32 19.41 58.95
CA VAL A 60 -38.66 18.37 57.97
C VAL A 60 -39.04 17.02 58.61
N GLU A 61 -38.57 16.75 59.83
CA GLU A 61 -38.87 15.52 60.56
C GLU A 61 -40.32 15.47 61.07
N ASP A 62 -40.98 16.63 61.15
CA ASP A 62 -42.37 16.76 61.61
C ASP A 62 -43.40 16.57 60.48
N LEU A 63 -42.94 16.36 59.23
CA LEU A 63 -43.82 16.16 58.08
C LEU A 63 -44.26 14.70 57.92
N ASP A 64 -45.57 14.46 57.82
CA ASP A 64 -46.14 13.11 57.69
C ASP A 64 -45.71 12.39 56.40
N THR A 65 -45.71 13.11 55.27
CA THR A 65 -45.33 12.56 53.96
C THR A 65 -44.61 13.63 53.14
N LEU A 66 -43.35 13.34 52.81
CA LEU A 66 -42.50 14.23 52.02
C LEU A 66 -42.88 14.19 50.53
N PRO A 67 -42.85 15.33 49.83
CA PRO A 67 -42.77 15.36 48.37
C PRO A 67 -41.59 14.53 47.83
N THR A 68 -41.72 14.01 46.61
CA THR A 68 -40.65 13.33 45.88
C THR A 68 -40.18 14.16 44.69
N ALA A 69 -38.88 14.14 44.40
CA ALA A 69 -38.29 14.77 43.23
C ALA A 69 -37.96 13.74 42.16
N SER A 70 -38.24 14.05 40.89
CA SER A 70 -37.90 13.18 39.76
C SER A 70 -37.52 14.01 38.53
N THR A 71 -36.74 13.42 37.63
CA THR A 71 -36.42 14.02 36.33
C THR A 71 -36.47 12.94 35.25
N THR A 72 -36.79 13.34 34.03
CA THR A 72 -36.73 12.46 32.86
C THR A 72 -35.32 12.27 32.31
N ALA A 73 -34.36 13.09 32.75
CA ALA A 73 -32.97 12.96 32.35
C ALA A 73 -32.41 11.61 32.81
N THR A 74 -31.65 10.96 31.93
CA THR A 74 -30.85 9.76 32.22
C THR A 74 -29.37 10.07 31.97
N SER A 75 -28.45 9.18 32.34
CA SER A 75 -27.01 9.37 32.04
C SER A 75 -26.69 9.57 30.56
N GLU A 76 -27.58 9.14 29.65
CA GLU A 76 -27.45 9.27 28.20
C GLU A 76 -28.11 10.54 27.62
N SER A 77 -28.75 11.35 28.46
CA SER A 77 -29.37 12.60 28.00
C SER A 77 -28.33 13.58 27.45
N THR A 78 -28.65 14.18 26.29
CA THR A 78 -27.81 15.17 25.60
C THR A 78 -27.72 16.48 26.39
N ALA A 79 -26.83 17.37 25.97
CA ALA A 79 -26.74 18.69 26.57
C ALA A 79 -28.08 19.43 26.46
N GLY A 80 -28.55 20.02 27.56
CA GLY A 80 -29.87 20.62 27.64
C GLY A 80 -30.37 20.81 29.06
N GLN A 81 -31.62 21.24 29.17
CA GLN A 81 -32.29 21.48 30.45
C GLN A 81 -33.43 20.48 30.63
N TYR A 82 -33.50 19.88 31.81
CA TYR A 82 -34.45 18.85 32.17
C TYR A 82 -35.12 19.23 33.49
N ALA A 83 -36.45 19.31 33.50
CA ALA A 83 -37.18 19.65 34.71
C ALA A 83 -36.91 18.61 35.82
N ILE A 84 -36.75 19.10 37.03
CA ILE A 84 -36.84 18.33 38.27
C ILE A 84 -38.22 18.61 38.84
N THR A 85 -39.15 17.70 38.61
CA THR A 85 -40.55 17.87 39.00
C THR A 85 -40.79 17.29 40.38
N LEU A 86 -41.41 18.10 41.25
CA LEU A 86 -41.88 17.66 42.56
C LEU A 86 -43.30 17.10 42.46
N SER A 87 -43.56 16.03 43.21
CA SER A 87 -44.92 15.48 43.31
C SER A 87 -45.21 14.93 44.71
N GLY A 88 -46.49 14.79 45.02
CA GLY A 88 -46.94 14.27 46.32
C GLY A 88 -46.69 15.26 47.46
N GLY A 89 -46.48 14.71 48.66
CA GLY A 89 -46.40 15.48 49.89
C GLY A 89 -47.76 15.75 50.51
N SER A 90 -47.91 15.43 51.79
CA SER A 90 -49.09 15.74 52.58
C SER A 90 -48.74 15.81 54.04
N ASP A 91 -49.36 16.74 54.75
CA ASP A 91 -49.14 16.95 56.17
C ASP A 91 -50.43 17.42 56.84
N ALA A 92 -50.64 17.10 58.12
CA ALA A 92 -51.83 17.54 58.85
C ALA A 92 -51.87 19.07 59.07
N ASP A 93 -50.70 19.69 59.28
CA ASP A 93 -50.54 21.09 59.70
C ASP A 93 -50.07 22.01 58.56
N TYR A 94 -49.45 21.45 57.52
CA TYR A 94 -48.92 22.23 56.38
C TYR A 94 -49.65 22.00 55.05
N ALA A 95 -49.83 23.09 54.30
CA ALA A 95 -50.29 23.09 52.91
C ALA A 95 -49.10 23.33 51.98
N PHE A 96 -48.70 22.29 51.23
CA PHE A 96 -47.55 22.35 50.34
C PHE A 96 -47.81 23.20 49.09
N THR A 97 -46.86 24.08 48.79
CA THR A 97 -46.66 24.67 47.46
C THR A 97 -45.39 24.07 46.88
N LEU A 98 -45.53 23.23 45.85
CA LEU A 98 -44.41 22.60 45.17
C LEU A 98 -43.83 23.54 44.13
N ARG A 99 -42.50 23.64 44.11
CA ARG A 99 -41.75 24.36 43.10
C ARG A 99 -40.70 23.44 42.49
N ASP A 100 -40.84 23.25 41.20
CA ASP A 100 -39.92 22.46 40.39
C ASP A 100 -38.55 23.17 40.30
N GLY A 101 -37.51 22.36 40.08
CA GLY A 101 -36.15 22.81 39.79
C GLY A 101 -35.74 22.39 38.39
N MET A 102 -34.47 22.62 38.05
CA MET A 102 -33.90 22.32 36.74
C MET A 102 -32.57 21.58 36.87
N LEU A 103 -32.45 20.44 36.17
CA LEU A 103 -31.19 19.78 35.91
C LEU A 103 -30.62 20.26 34.58
N THR A 104 -29.46 20.92 34.61
CA THR A 104 -28.71 21.33 33.43
C THR A 104 -27.65 20.29 33.07
N VAL A 105 -27.76 19.69 31.89
CA VAL A 105 -26.74 18.80 31.34
C VAL A 105 -25.81 19.62 30.43
N LEU A 106 -24.55 19.73 30.84
CA LEU A 106 -23.49 20.41 30.10
C LEU A 106 -22.91 19.48 29.02
N GLY A 107 -22.64 20.05 27.85
CA GLY A 107 -21.89 19.34 26.79
C GLY A 107 -20.45 19.04 27.20
N ILE A 108 -19.80 18.18 26.44
CA ILE A 108 -18.36 17.89 26.55
C ILE A 108 -17.69 18.23 25.22
N ASP A 109 -16.44 18.70 25.27
CA ASP A 109 -15.69 18.98 24.05
C ASP A 109 -15.48 17.69 23.26
N ALA A 110 -15.77 17.76 21.95
CA ALA A 110 -15.53 16.64 21.04
C ALA A 110 -14.04 16.30 20.97
N PRO A 111 -13.68 15.02 20.79
CA PRO A 111 -12.28 14.63 20.62
C PRO A 111 -11.62 15.43 19.49
N GLN A 112 -10.35 15.79 19.65
CA GLN A 112 -9.59 16.56 18.65
C GLN A 112 -8.27 15.87 18.33
N TYR A 113 -7.94 15.73 17.04
CA TYR A 113 -6.61 15.25 16.63
C TYR A 113 -5.55 16.33 16.89
N ALA A 114 -4.68 16.08 17.88
CA ALA A 114 -3.44 16.83 18.05
C ALA A 114 -2.41 16.45 16.97
N ARG A 115 -2.45 15.19 16.50
CA ARG A 115 -1.63 14.70 15.38
C ARG A 115 -2.38 13.64 14.57
N ALA A 116 -2.50 13.88 13.28
CA ALA A 116 -2.99 12.93 12.28
C ALA A 116 -1.85 11.97 11.84
N PRO A 117 -2.16 10.80 11.25
CA PRO A 117 -1.12 9.94 10.70
C PRO A 117 -0.34 10.66 9.59
N GLN A 118 0.94 10.31 9.44
CA GLN A 118 1.82 10.91 8.44
C GLN A 118 2.04 9.95 7.28
N PRO A 119 2.21 10.43 6.03
CA PRO A 119 2.63 9.59 4.90
C PRO A 119 3.84 8.73 5.24
N ALA A 120 3.87 7.49 4.76
CA ALA A 120 4.98 6.58 4.99
C ALA A 120 5.48 5.98 3.66
N THR A 121 6.80 5.91 3.51
CA THR A 121 7.46 5.19 2.40
C THR A 121 8.22 4.01 2.99
N VAL A 122 7.82 2.78 2.65
CA VAL A 122 8.36 1.55 3.26
C VAL A 122 8.60 0.52 2.17
N ALA A 123 9.83 0.00 2.07
CA ALA A 123 10.15 -1.08 1.14
C ALA A 123 9.27 -2.32 1.41
N ALA A 124 8.97 -3.09 0.37
CA ALA A 124 8.23 -4.34 0.53
C ALA A 124 8.95 -5.26 1.54
N GLY A 125 8.18 -5.87 2.45
CA GLY A 125 8.71 -6.65 3.58
C GLY A 125 9.10 -5.82 4.81
N GLY A 126 9.22 -4.49 4.70
CA GLY A 126 9.49 -3.59 5.81
C GLY A 126 8.29 -3.39 6.74
N ARG A 127 8.54 -2.96 7.98
CA ARG A 127 7.49 -2.62 8.96
C ARG A 127 7.01 -1.18 8.73
N ALA A 128 5.72 -1.02 8.42
CA ALA A 128 5.04 0.26 8.35
C ALA A 128 4.29 0.54 9.66
N VAL A 129 4.25 1.81 10.07
CA VAL A 129 3.57 2.27 11.28
C VAL A 129 2.86 3.59 11.00
N PHE A 130 1.58 3.69 11.36
CA PHE A 130 0.82 4.93 11.39
C PHE A 130 0.30 5.17 12.81
N GLY A 131 0.42 6.39 13.31
CA GLY A 131 0.01 6.74 14.67
C GLY A 131 -0.72 8.07 14.73
N VAL A 132 -1.64 8.18 15.67
CA VAL A 132 -2.40 9.40 15.98
C VAL A 132 -2.17 9.87 17.41
N THR A 133 -2.42 11.15 17.66
CA THR A 133 -2.53 11.69 19.01
C THR A 133 -3.83 12.47 19.10
N VAL A 134 -4.67 12.11 20.06
CA VAL A 134 -6.03 12.68 20.21
C VAL A 134 -6.20 13.20 21.62
N THR A 135 -6.75 14.42 21.73
CA THR A 135 -7.12 15.03 23.00
C THR A 135 -8.61 14.81 23.25
N SER A 136 -8.96 14.28 24.42
CA SER A 136 -10.34 14.07 24.85
C SER A 136 -10.43 14.08 26.38
N ALA A 137 -11.55 14.53 26.91
CA ALA A 137 -11.88 14.43 28.34
C ALA A 137 -12.36 13.02 28.74
N ARG A 138 -12.49 12.10 27.77
CA ARG A 138 -12.98 10.74 27.96
C ARG A 138 -12.02 9.72 27.36
N THR A 139 -12.13 8.48 27.82
CA THR A 139 -11.49 7.33 27.17
C THR A 139 -12.01 7.18 25.74
N LEU A 140 -11.07 6.95 24.82
CA LEU A 140 -11.36 6.83 23.40
C LEU A 140 -11.39 5.36 22.96
N THR A 141 -12.21 5.08 21.96
CA THR A 141 -12.06 3.91 21.09
C THR A 141 -11.49 4.35 19.75
N TYR A 142 -10.71 3.47 19.12
CA TYR A 142 -10.08 3.70 17.83
C TYR A 142 -10.54 2.64 16.84
N GLN A 143 -10.62 3.02 15.56
CA GLN A 143 -10.84 2.11 14.44
C GLN A 143 -10.02 2.60 13.25
N TRP A 144 -8.95 1.89 12.91
CA TRP A 144 -8.21 2.17 11.68
C TRP A 144 -9.02 1.75 10.47
N GLN A 145 -8.94 2.55 9.42
CA GLN A 145 -9.56 2.32 8.13
C GLN A 145 -8.53 2.43 7.02
N VAL A 146 -8.71 1.61 5.99
CA VAL A 146 -7.88 1.60 4.78
C VAL A 146 -8.73 1.93 3.56
N SER A 147 -8.15 2.69 2.64
CA SER A 147 -8.70 2.97 1.32
C SER A 147 -7.77 2.43 0.24
N THR A 148 -8.36 1.82 -0.79
CA THR A 148 -7.67 1.30 -1.99
C THR A 148 -7.98 2.10 -3.26
N ASP A 149 -8.80 3.14 -3.17
CA ASP A 149 -9.34 3.92 -4.29
C ASP A 149 -9.09 5.42 -4.16
N GLY A 150 -7.94 5.78 -3.57
CA GLY A 150 -7.50 7.16 -3.43
C GLY A 150 -8.25 7.96 -2.36
N GLY A 151 -8.92 7.29 -1.42
CA GLY A 151 -9.66 7.92 -0.31
C GLY A 151 -11.16 8.05 -0.56
N THR A 152 -11.69 7.45 -1.63
CA THR A 152 -13.12 7.53 -1.98
C THR A 152 -13.96 6.64 -1.08
N THR A 153 -13.54 5.39 -0.87
CA THR A 153 -14.14 4.43 0.05
C THR A 153 -13.16 3.96 1.10
N TRP A 154 -13.69 3.57 2.25
CA TRP A 154 -12.91 3.20 3.44
C TRP A 154 -13.49 1.92 4.04
N SER A 155 -12.61 0.98 4.38
CA SER A 155 -12.95 -0.26 5.05
C SER A 155 -12.21 -0.37 6.38
N ASP A 156 -12.87 -0.93 7.39
CA ASP A 156 -12.26 -1.14 8.69
C ASP A 156 -11.12 -2.16 8.59
N VAL A 157 -9.99 -1.81 9.20
CA VAL A 157 -8.86 -2.71 9.40
C VAL A 157 -9.17 -3.57 10.62
N ALA A 158 -8.80 -4.85 10.56
CA ALA A 158 -8.86 -5.77 11.68
C ALA A 158 -7.46 -6.30 11.98
N ASP A 159 -7.19 -6.62 13.25
CA ASP A 159 -5.97 -7.30 13.63
C ASP A 159 -5.89 -8.69 13.02
N GLY A 160 -4.67 -9.10 12.66
CA GLY A 160 -4.42 -10.29 11.86
C GLY A 160 -4.12 -9.99 10.40
N GLN A 161 -3.81 -11.02 9.61
CA GLN A 161 -3.40 -10.90 8.20
C GLN A 161 -2.21 -9.94 7.96
N GLY A 162 -1.41 -9.65 8.99
CA GLY A 162 -0.26 -8.76 8.94
C GLY A 162 -0.49 -7.40 9.57
N TYR A 163 -1.70 -7.04 10.00
CA TYR A 163 -1.99 -5.85 10.80
C TYR A 163 -2.01 -6.14 12.30
N SER A 164 -1.61 -5.14 13.08
CA SER A 164 -1.65 -5.11 14.54
C SER A 164 -1.95 -3.71 15.03
N GLY A 165 -2.84 -3.56 16.00
CA GLY A 165 -3.23 -2.26 16.56
C GLY A 165 -4.40 -1.58 15.82
N ALA A 166 -5.25 -2.35 15.15
CA ALA A 166 -6.39 -1.83 14.40
C ALA A 166 -7.37 -1.01 15.25
N THR A 167 -7.41 -1.25 16.57
CA THR A 167 -8.23 -0.54 17.54
C THR A 167 -7.42 0.23 18.60
N SER A 168 -6.15 0.55 18.30
CA SER A 168 -5.28 1.43 19.11
C SER A 168 -4.93 2.73 18.40
N ASP A 169 -4.24 3.62 19.12
CA ASP A 169 -3.68 4.87 18.62
C ASP A 169 -2.53 4.68 17.61
N GLU A 170 -1.96 3.48 17.53
CA GLU A 170 -0.97 3.07 16.53
C GLU A 170 -1.43 1.84 15.75
N LEU A 171 -1.27 1.86 14.42
CA LEU A 171 -1.41 0.72 13.52
C LEU A 171 -0.04 0.34 12.96
N ALA A 172 0.33 -0.92 13.07
CA ALA A 172 1.55 -1.46 12.47
C ALA A 172 1.27 -2.66 11.56
N PHE A 173 2.05 -2.80 10.50
CA PHE A 173 1.98 -3.95 9.59
C PHE A 173 3.24 -4.12 8.74
N THR A 174 3.37 -5.27 8.07
CA THR A 174 4.40 -5.49 7.04
C THR A 174 3.92 -4.96 5.69
N ALA A 175 4.64 -4.02 5.09
CA ALA A 175 4.33 -3.47 3.78
C ALA A 175 4.46 -4.55 2.69
N ARG A 176 3.49 -4.62 1.77
CA ARG A 176 3.48 -5.57 0.66
C ARG A 176 3.22 -4.84 -0.67
N PRO A 177 3.66 -5.37 -1.82
CA PRO A 177 3.49 -4.69 -3.11
C PRO A 177 2.04 -4.30 -3.43
N GLU A 178 1.06 -5.13 -3.06
CA GLU A 178 -0.39 -4.90 -3.23
C GLU A 178 -0.97 -3.81 -2.31
N MET A 179 -0.16 -3.28 -1.38
CA MET A 179 -0.51 -2.16 -0.51
C MET A 179 -0.08 -0.80 -1.07
N ARG A 180 0.65 -0.77 -2.20
CA ARG A 180 1.05 0.46 -2.88
C ARG A 180 -0.15 1.38 -3.09
N GLY A 181 -0.01 2.63 -2.66
CA GLY A 181 -1.00 3.68 -2.90
C GLY A 181 -2.22 3.60 -1.99
N ARG A 182 -2.29 2.62 -1.08
CA ARG A 182 -3.33 2.59 -0.04
C ARG A 182 -3.19 3.80 0.88
N GLN A 183 -4.32 4.29 1.37
CA GLN A 183 -4.36 5.35 2.37
C GLN A 183 -4.93 4.80 3.66
N PHE A 184 -4.44 5.31 4.78
CA PHE A 184 -4.86 4.93 6.12
C PHE A 184 -5.38 6.15 6.88
N ARG A 185 -6.49 5.98 7.60
CA ARG A 185 -7.00 6.98 8.54
C ARG A 185 -7.47 6.28 9.81
N CYS A 186 -7.50 7.00 10.91
CA CYS A 186 -8.07 6.50 12.14
C CYS A 186 -9.43 7.17 12.36
N VAL A 187 -10.42 6.43 12.84
CA VAL A 187 -11.70 6.94 13.35
C VAL A 187 -11.67 6.82 14.87
N VAL A 188 -12.04 7.88 15.57
CA VAL A 188 -12.08 7.89 17.04
C VAL A 188 -13.45 8.27 17.56
N SER A 189 -13.84 7.66 18.68
CA SER A 189 -15.07 7.96 19.39
C SER A 189 -14.80 8.06 20.89
N ASP A 190 -15.48 8.99 21.54
CA ASP A 190 -15.54 9.12 23.00
C ASP A 190 -16.82 8.47 23.59
N GLY A 191 -17.60 7.82 22.73
CA GLY A 191 -18.87 7.15 23.04
C GLY A 191 -20.07 8.09 23.17
N VAL A 192 -19.91 9.40 22.97
CA VAL A 192 -20.97 10.38 23.22
C VAL A 192 -21.11 11.40 22.09
N ASN A 193 -19.99 11.99 21.66
CA ASN A 193 -19.94 12.83 20.47
C ASN A 193 -19.92 11.97 19.20
N PRO A 194 -20.37 12.50 18.05
CA PRO A 194 -20.18 11.83 16.77
C PRO A 194 -18.71 11.48 16.56
N ALA A 195 -18.45 10.25 16.10
CA ALA A 195 -17.09 9.81 15.80
C ALA A 195 -16.47 10.71 14.71
N ILE A 196 -15.18 11.01 14.86
CA ILE A 196 -14.43 11.83 13.90
C ILE A 196 -13.35 10.98 13.23
N ALA A 197 -13.04 11.31 11.98
CA ALA A 197 -11.96 10.67 11.23
C ALA A 197 -10.75 11.59 11.11
N SER A 198 -9.55 11.04 11.21
CA SER A 198 -8.31 11.75 10.93
C SER A 198 -8.21 12.12 9.45
N ALA A 199 -7.31 13.06 9.12
CA ALA A 199 -6.78 13.14 7.77
C ALA A 199 -6.15 11.81 7.33
N ALA A 200 -6.18 11.54 6.04
CA ALA A 200 -5.63 10.31 5.45
C ALA A 200 -4.10 10.41 5.29
N ALA A 201 -3.42 9.29 5.50
CA ALA A 201 -1.99 9.14 5.25
C ALA A 201 -1.74 8.06 4.17
N PRO A 202 -1.10 8.40 3.05
CA PRO A 202 -0.76 7.42 2.02
C PRO A 202 0.44 6.55 2.44
N LEU A 203 0.38 5.28 2.07
CA LEU A 203 1.51 4.36 2.06
C LEU A 203 2.10 4.29 0.65
N THR A 204 3.37 4.66 0.54
CA THR A 204 4.19 4.37 -0.63
C THR A 204 5.00 3.12 -0.35
N VAL A 205 4.85 2.11 -1.22
CA VAL A 205 5.74 0.95 -1.23
C VAL A 205 6.61 1.10 -2.46
N PRO A 206 7.92 1.40 -2.36
CA PRO A 206 8.77 1.52 -3.54
C PRO A 206 8.85 0.21 -4.34
N TRP A 207 9.16 0.30 -5.64
CA TRP A 207 9.33 -0.84 -6.53
C TRP A 207 10.34 -0.56 -7.62
N SER A 208 10.83 -1.65 -8.17
CA SER A 208 11.50 -1.71 -9.45
C SER A 208 11.25 -3.07 -10.10
N GLN A 209 11.28 -3.14 -11.44
CA GLN A 209 11.25 -4.39 -12.22
C GLN A 209 12.00 -4.21 -13.54
N PHE A 210 12.42 -5.30 -14.17
CA PHE A 210 12.89 -5.22 -15.55
C PHE A 210 11.72 -4.92 -16.50
N ALA A 211 11.92 -3.99 -17.43
CA ALA A 211 10.90 -3.59 -18.41
C ALA A 211 11.20 -4.11 -19.83
N ALA A 212 12.48 -4.25 -20.16
CA ALA A 212 12.92 -4.64 -21.48
C ALA A 212 14.28 -5.30 -21.43
N LEU A 213 14.53 -6.14 -22.41
CA LEU A 213 15.81 -6.74 -22.73
C LEU A 213 16.10 -6.53 -24.20
N SER A 214 17.34 -6.18 -24.51
CA SER A 214 17.85 -6.17 -25.87
C SER A 214 19.24 -6.78 -25.93
N ALA A 215 19.64 -7.20 -27.12
CA ALA A 215 20.96 -7.75 -27.37
C ALA A 215 21.45 -7.33 -28.75
N ARG A 216 22.58 -6.64 -28.82
CA ARG A 216 23.27 -6.35 -30.08
C ARG A 216 24.52 -7.21 -30.17
N ALA A 217 24.60 -8.04 -31.21
CA ALA A 217 25.78 -8.86 -31.50
C ALA A 217 25.73 -9.41 -32.94
N ALA A 218 26.76 -10.15 -33.35
CA ALA A 218 26.81 -10.81 -34.65
C ALA A 218 25.78 -11.95 -34.73
N ALA A 219 24.80 -11.84 -35.61
CA ALA A 219 23.77 -12.84 -35.87
C ALA A 219 24.01 -13.57 -37.21
N GLY A 220 23.82 -14.88 -37.20
CA GLY A 220 24.09 -15.78 -38.33
C GLY A 220 23.52 -17.17 -38.05
N THR A 221 24.18 -18.21 -38.56
CA THR A 221 23.79 -19.61 -38.27
C THR A 221 24.74 -20.27 -37.27
N GLY A 222 24.36 -21.42 -36.73
CA GLY A 222 25.19 -22.15 -35.74
C GLY A 222 25.41 -21.32 -34.48
N GLU A 223 26.67 -21.18 -34.04
CA GLU A 223 27.05 -20.41 -32.84
C GLU A 223 26.87 -18.89 -32.99
N GLN A 224 26.63 -18.38 -34.20
CA GLN A 224 26.21 -17.00 -34.43
C GLN A 224 24.70 -16.82 -34.31
N THR A 225 23.93 -17.84 -33.94
CA THR A 225 22.49 -17.66 -33.68
C THR A 225 22.32 -16.85 -32.41
N LEU A 226 21.92 -15.58 -32.55
CA LEU A 226 21.72 -14.68 -31.43
C LEU A 226 20.54 -15.19 -30.59
N THR A 227 20.85 -15.70 -29.40
CA THR A 227 19.89 -16.39 -28.55
C THR A 227 19.57 -15.53 -27.34
N LEU A 228 18.32 -15.09 -27.22
CA LEU A 228 17.79 -14.22 -26.17
C LEU A 228 16.84 -15.01 -25.26
N GLY A 229 17.25 -15.28 -24.02
CA GLY A 229 16.41 -15.91 -23.00
C GLY A 229 15.70 -14.87 -22.13
N PHE A 230 14.44 -15.11 -21.78
CA PHE A 230 13.72 -14.26 -20.83
C PHE A 230 12.72 -15.07 -19.98
N VAL A 231 12.60 -14.68 -18.71
CA VAL A 231 11.78 -15.38 -17.71
C VAL A 231 10.78 -14.45 -17.03
N PHE A 232 9.52 -14.87 -16.99
CA PHE A 232 8.46 -14.21 -16.22
C PHE A 232 8.20 -14.91 -14.87
N ALA A 233 8.20 -14.14 -13.79
CA ALA A 233 7.58 -14.53 -12.52
C ALA A 233 6.09 -14.20 -12.54
N GLY A 234 5.27 -14.98 -11.81
CA GLY A 234 3.81 -14.81 -11.75
C GLY A 234 3.04 -15.43 -12.94
N GLY A 235 3.75 -15.93 -13.95
CA GLY A 235 3.18 -16.46 -15.20
C GLY A 235 3.51 -15.56 -16.39
N GLY A 236 3.37 -16.08 -17.61
CA GLY A 236 3.60 -15.27 -18.81
C GLY A 236 2.53 -14.18 -18.98
N LYS A 237 2.90 -13.16 -19.75
CA LYS A 237 2.07 -12.00 -20.08
C LYS A 237 2.36 -11.52 -21.52
N PRO A 238 1.55 -10.61 -22.08
CA PRO A 238 1.77 -10.14 -23.44
C PRO A 238 3.21 -9.66 -23.64
N ALA A 239 3.81 -10.01 -24.77
CA ALA A 239 5.19 -9.65 -25.07
C ALA A 239 5.36 -9.27 -26.54
N MET A 240 6.30 -8.35 -26.79
CA MET A 240 6.79 -8.03 -28.13
C MET A 240 8.22 -8.53 -28.27
N VAL A 241 8.50 -9.29 -29.32
CA VAL A 241 9.85 -9.79 -29.62
C VAL A 241 10.24 -9.33 -31.03
N ARG A 242 11.45 -8.80 -31.19
CA ARG A 242 11.96 -8.30 -32.48
C ARG A 242 13.35 -8.85 -32.78
N GLY A 243 13.61 -9.08 -34.06
CA GLY A 243 14.94 -9.31 -34.63
C GLY A 243 15.20 -8.25 -35.68
N VAL A 244 15.96 -7.21 -35.31
CA VAL A 244 16.19 -6.02 -36.12
C VAL A 244 17.57 -6.11 -36.76
N GLY A 245 17.59 -6.07 -38.09
CA GLY A 245 18.78 -6.01 -38.95
C GLY A 245 18.79 -4.68 -39.70
N PRO A 246 18.09 -4.53 -40.84
CA PRO A 246 18.04 -3.27 -41.59
C PRO A 246 17.59 -2.06 -40.76
N GLY A 247 16.65 -2.24 -39.83
CA GLY A 247 16.17 -1.16 -38.96
C GLY A 247 17.24 -0.58 -38.02
N LEU A 248 18.39 -1.25 -37.83
CA LEU A 248 19.51 -0.69 -37.07
C LEU A 248 20.08 0.58 -37.73
N LEU A 249 20.00 0.68 -39.05
CA LEU A 249 20.58 1.79 -39.82
C LEU A 249 19.89 3.13 -39.54
N ASP A 250 18.62 3.10 -39.09
CA ASP A 250 17.89 4.29 -38.66
C ASP A 250 18.46 4.87 -37.36
N GLY A 251 19.10 4.02 -36.54
CA GLY A 251 19.72 4.41 -35.27
C GLY A 251 21.23 4.64 -35.37
N ASP A 252 21.91 3.95 -36.29
CA ASP A 252 23.34 4.05 -36.50
C ASP A 252 23.73 3.74 -37.96
N ALA A 253 23.87 4.79 -38.78
CA ALA A 253 24.25 4.67 -40.18
C ALA A 253 25.67 4.10 -40.39
N THR A 254 26.51 4.05 -39.34
CA THR A 254 27.86 3.48 -39.46
C THR A 254 27.85 1.95 -39.58
N LEU A 255 26.71 1.32 -39.30
CA LEU A 255 26.51 -0.12 -39.45
C LEU A 255 26.19 -0.56 -40.88
N ALA A 256 26.07 0.36 -41.84
CA ALA A 256 25.71 0.03 -43.22
C ALA A 256 26.72 -0.94 -43.87
N GLY A 257 26.21 -2.07 -44.39
CA GLY A 257 27.00 -3.17 -44.92
C GLY A 257 27.50 -4.16 -43.86
N HIS A 258 27.24 -3.90 -42.57
CA HIS A 258 27.55 -4.77 -41.45
C HIS A 258 26.28 -5.35 -40.79
N GLU A 259 25.11 -4.79 -41.06
CA GLU A 259 23.84 -5.28 -40.55
C GLU A 259 23.47 -6.67 -41.10
N LEU A 260 22.71 -7.43 -40.31
CA LEU A 260 22.09 -8.64 -40.81
C LEU A 260 20.97 -8.26 -41.79
N ALA A 261 21.21 -8.43 -43.09
CA ALA A 261 20.29 -7.93 -44.12
C ALA A 261 18.90 -8.58 -44.13
N ASP A 262 18.76 -9.80 -43.61
CA ASP A 262 17.51 -10.58 -43.66
C ASP A 262 17.35 -11.43 -42.38
N PRO A 263 16.95 -10.80 -41.26
CA PRO A 263 16.78 -11.49 -39.99
C PRO A 263 15.49 -12.34 -39.97
N GLN A 264 15.63 -13.60 -39.55
CA GLN A 264 14.50 -14.44 -39.14
C GLN A 264 14.47 -14.57 -37.61
N LEU A 265 13.26 -14.63 -37.06
CA LEU A 265 12.98 -14.78 -35.64
C LEU A 265 12.25 -16.10 -35.39
N LYS A 266 12.77 -16.92 -34.49
CA LYS A 266 12.08 -18.10 -33.94
C LYS A 266 11.94 -17.96 -32.44
N LEU A 267 10.74 -18.16 -31.92
CA LEU A 267 10.47 -18.11 -30.49
C LEU A 267 10.16 -19.52 -29.97
N TYR A 268 10.84 -19.89 -28.90
CA TYR A 268 10.69 -21.16 -28.22
C TYR A 268 10.19 -20.94 -26.80
N GLU A 269 9.45 -21.92 -26.30
CA GLU A 269 9.00 -21.97 -24.90
C GLU A 269 9.44 -23.27 -24.23
N MET A 270 9.75 -23.19 -22.94
CA MET A 270 10.09 -24.37 -22.14
C MET A 270 8.82 -25.17 -21.81
N GLN A 271 8.78 -26.43 -22.23
CA GLN A 271 7.72 -27.40 -21.95
C GLN A 271 8.34 -28.69 -21.39
N SER A 272 7.86 -29.18 -20.25
CA SER A 272 8.24 -30.50 -19.69
C SER A 272 9.75 -30.84 -19.75
N GLY A 273 10.62 -29.86 -19.53
CA GLY A 273 12.08 -30.02 -19.53
C GLY A 273 12.81 -29.82 -20.87
N ALA A 274 12.11 -29.46 -21.96
CA ALA A 274 12.71 -29.14 -23.25
C ALA A 274 12.08 -27.90 -23.90
N PHE A 275 12.84 -27.22 -24.76
CA PHE A 275 12.32 -26.11 -25.54
C PHE A 275 11.56 -26.62 -26.78
N ALA A 276 10.33 -26.13 -26.97
CA ALA A 276 9.52 -26.35 -28.15
C ALA A 276 9.34 -25.04 -28.94
N LEU A 277 9.31 -25.11 -30.27
CA LEU A 277 9.04 -23.94 -31.11
C LEU A 277 7.60 -23.49 -30.89
N LEU A 278 7.42 -22.25 -30.42
CA LEU A 278 6.13 -21.63 -30.22
C LEU A 278 5.63 -20.96 -31.51
N THR A 279 6.48 -20.14 -32.14
CA THR A 279 6.14 -19.42 -33.37
C THR A 279 7.41 -18.87 -34.05
N SER A 280 7.27 -18.34 -35.27
CA SER A 280 8.35 -17.73 -36.02
C SER A 280 7.85 -16.59 -36.92
N ASN A 281 8.72 -15.64 -37.21
CA ASN A 281 8.49 -14.59 -38.20
C ASN A 281 9.77 -14.33 -38.99
N ASP A 282 9.63 -14.19 -40.30
CA ASP A 282 10.68 -13.85 -41.26
C ASP A 282 10.08 -12.74 -42.12
N ASN A 283 10.54 -11.50 -41.88
CA ASN A 283 9.91 -10.24 -42.27
C ASN A 283 8.60 -9.91 -41.51
N TRP A 284 8.54 -8.73 -40.89
CA TRP A 284 7.37 -8.23 -40.17
C TRP A 284 6.26 -7.70 -41.09
N GLY A 285 6.59 -7.45 -42.36
CA GLY A 285 5.65 -7.24 -43.45
C GLY A 285 4.83 -5.94 -43.40
N GLY A 286 5.24 -4.95 -42.60
CA GLY A 286 4.57 -3.64 -42.59
C GLY A 286 3.15 -3.65 -42.02
N ALA A 287 2.80 -4.65 -41.20
CA ALA A 287 1.47 -4.84 -40.65
C ALA A 287 1.05 -3.64 -39.76
N SER A 288 -0.14 -3.09 -40.00
CA SER A 288 -0.64 -1.92 -39.26
C SER A 288 -0.85 -2.21 -37.77
N THR A 289 -1.25 -3.43 -37.43
CA THR A 289 -1.43 -3.88 -36.03
C THR A 289 -0.11 -3.90 -35.27
N LEU A 290 0.96 -4.43 -35.87
CA LEU A 290 2.30 -4.40 -35.28
C LEU A 290 2.84 -2.96 -35.18
N SER A 291 2.64 -2.15 -36.22
CA SER A 291 3.02 -0.73 -36.21
C SER A 291 2.37 0.03 -35.06
N GLN A 292 1.07 -0.21 -34.83
CA GLN A 292 0.35 0.37 -33.70
C GLN A 292 0.93 -0.12 -32.36
N LYS A 293 1.24 -1.41 -32.24
CA LYS A 293 1.86 -1.97 -31.03
C LYS A 293 3.26 -1.40 -30.76
N PHE A 294 4.06 -1.14 -31.79
CA PHE A 294 5.33 -0.44 -31.62
C PHE A 294 5.11 0.94 -30.98
N ALA A 295 4.15 1.72 -31.49
CA ALA A 295 3.81 3.03 -30.93
C ALA A 295 3.28 2.94 -29.49
N GLU A 296 2.37 1.99 -29.21
CA GLU A 296 1.81 1.76 -27.86
C GLU A 296 2.89 1.42 -26.83
N LEU A 297 3.92 0.67 -27.25
CA LEU A 297 5.04 0.25 -26.41
C LEU A 297 6.22 1.24 -26.44
N GLY A 298 6.10 2.38 -27.13
CA GLY A 298 7.16 3.38 -27.26
C GLY A 298 8.40 2.90 -28.03
N GLN A 299 8.23 1.92 -28.92
CA GLN A 299 9.30 1.32 -29.71
C GLN A 299 9.54 2.08 -31.01
N GLY A 300 10.80 2.10 -31.46
CA GLY A 300 11.18 2.65 -32.76
C GLY A 300 10.39 1.98 -33.89
N ALA A 301 9.90 2.79 -34.83
CA ALA A 301 9.23 2.29 -36.02
C ALA A 301 10.22 1.56 -36.92
N LEU A 302 9.72 0.56 -37.65
CA LEU A 302 10.47 -0.12 -38.70
C LEU A 302 9.89 0.32 -40.06
N ALA A 303 10.72 0.40 -41.09
CA ALA A 303 10.24 0.67 -42.45
C ALA A 303 9.28 -0.44 -42.91
N ARG A 304 8.19 -0.07 -43.61
CA ARG A 304 7.10 -1.01 -43.96
C ARG A 304 7.57 -2.17 -44.83
N ASP A 305 8.58 -1.92 -45.66
CA ASP A 305 9.24 -2.87 -46.56
C ASP A 305 10.53 -3.46 -45.95
N SER A 306 10.81 -3.19 -44.68
CA SER A 306 11.97 -3.76 -44.00
C SER A 306 11.85 -5.27 -43.86
N LYS A 307 13.01 -5.92 -43.94
CA LYS A 307 13.18 -7.35 -43.69
C LYS A 307 13.31 -7.73 -42.21
N ASP A 308 13.28 -6.74 -41.32
CA ASP A 308 13.24 -6.98 -39.87
C ASP A 308 12.12 -7.96 -39.49
N ALA A 309 12.35 -8.78 -38.46
CA ALA A 309 11.33 -9.69 -37.94
C ALA A 309 10.71 -9.14 -36.64
N ALA A 310 9.39 -9.31 -36.48
CA ALA A 310 8.69 -8.91 -35.27
C ALA A 310 7.49 -9.81 -34.95
N LEU A 311 7.26 -10.05 -33.67
CA LEU A 311 6.16 -10.84 -33.13
C LEU A 311 5.54 -10.12 -31.95
N TYR A 312 4.21 -9.97 -31.97
CA TYR A 312 3.42 -9.61 -30.80
C TYR A 312 2.63 -10.82 -30.33
N LEU A 313 2.75 -11.14 -29.04
CA LEU A 313 2.14 -12.31 -28.43
C LEU A 313 1.16 -11.81 -27.37
N GLU A 314 -0.13 -12.02 -27.62
CA GLU A 314 -1.18 -11.61 -26.68
C GLU A 314 -1.21 -12.47 -25.42
N THR A 315 -0.78 -13.73 -25.51
CA THR A 315 -0.75 -14.64 -24.38
C THR A 315 0.52 -15.47 -24.40
N LEU A 316 1.21 -15.48 -23.26
CA LEU A 316 2.33 -16.36 -22.96
C LEU A 316 1.90 -17.21 -21.76
N GLY A 317 1.69 -18.51 -21.96
CA GLY A 317 1.18 -19.41 -20.91
C GLY A 317 2.27 -19.96 -19.98
N GLN A 318 3.51 -20.03 -20.47
CA GLN A 318 4.69 -20.53 -19.76
C GLN A 318 5.48 -19.37 -19.13
N ARG A 319 6.60 -19.71 -18.50
CA ARG A 319 7.45 -18.76 -17.77
C ARG A 319 8.82 -18.54 -18.40
N VAL A 320 9.33 -19.49 -19.17
CA VAL A 320 10.71 -19.46 -19.69
C VAL A 320 10.66 -19.54 -21.21
N TYR A 321 11.24 -18.53 -21.86
CA TYR A 321 11.22 -18.36 -23.31
C TYR A 321 12.62 -18.13 -23.85
N THR A 322 12.83 -18.52 -25.11
CA THR A 322 14.06 -18.23 -25.85
C THR A 322 13.71 -17.75 -27.25
N ALA A 323 14.12 -16.55 -27.61
CA ALA A 323 14.08 -16.04 -28.98
C ALA A 323 15.43 -16.28 -29.66
N GLN A 324 15.39 -16.77 -30.89
CA GLN A 324 16.56 -16.98 -31.74
C GLN A 324 16.45 -16.09 -32.97
N ILE A 325 17.46 -15.25 -33.16
CA ILE A 325 17.59 -14.37 -34.32
C ILE A 325 18.76 -14.90 -35.15
N SER A 326 18.50 -15.20 -36.41
CA SER A 326 19.49 -15.70 -37.37
C SER A 326 19.26 -15.10 -38.75
N GLY A 327 20.22 -15.24 -39.65
CA GLY A 327 20.04 -14.85 -41.05
C GLY A 327 19.24 -15.88 -41.83
N VAL A 328 18.31 -15.43 -42.69
CA VAL A 328 17.76 -16.28 -43.77
C VAL A 328 18.88 -16.63 -44.75
N THR A 329 19.68 -15.62 -45.10
CA THR A 329 20.93 -15.78 -45.84
C THR A 329 22.00 -14.88 -45.22
N GLY A 330 23.23 -15.39 -45.13
CA GLY A 330 24.36 -14.64 -44.59
C GLY A 330 24.36 -14.46 -43.07
N SER A 331 25.25 -13.58 -42.63
CA SER A 331 25.43 -13.16 -41.24
C SER A 331 25.72 -11.66 -41.20
N GLY A 332 25.54 -11.03 -40.04
CA GLY A 332 25.75 -9.61 -39.82
C GLY A 332 25.33 -9.21 -38.41
N VAL A 333 25.38 -7.94 -38.06
CA VAL A 333 24.96 -7.44 -36.75
C VAL A 333 23.43 -7.36 -36.70
N ALA A 334 22.84 -7.92 -35.65
CA ALA A 334 21.42 -7.77 -35.38
C ALA A 334 21.18 -7.28 -33.94
N LEU A 335 20.02 -6.68 -33.74
CA LEU A 335 19.47 -6.32 -32.44
C LEU A 335 18.27 -7.22 -32.16
N ALA A 336 18.40 -8.12 -31.18
CA ALA A 336 17.29 -8.89 -30.65
C ALA A 336 16.67 -8.16 -29.48
N GLU A 337 15.34 -8.13 -29.38
CA GLU A 337 14.65 -7.42 -28.29
C GLU A 337 13.46 -8.20 -27.79
N ALA A 338 13.21 -8.14 -26.49
CA ALA A 338 12.03 -8.67 -25.83
C ALA A 338 11.49 -7.63 -24.85
N TYR A 339 10.22 -7.28 -25.03
CA TYR A 339 9.51 -6.27 -24.26
C TYR A 339 8.35 -6.86 -23.50
N ASP A 340 8.20 -6.41 -22.26
CA ASP A 340 6.98 -6.55 -21.48
C ASP A 340 5.88 -5.66 -22.09
N ALA A 341 4.87 -6.26 -22.72
CA ALA A 341 3.81 -5.52 -23.40
C ALA A 341 2.58 -5.24 -22.53
N ASP A 342 2.56 -5.72 -21.28
CA ASP A 342 1.59 -5.32 -20.26
C ASP A 342 2.34 -4.92 -19.00
N PHE A 343 3.03 -3.79 -19.11
CA PHE A 343 3.83 -3.26 -18.02
C PHE A 343 2.96 -2.80 -16.85
N ALA A 344 1.65 -2.55 -17.04
CA ALA A 344 0.74 -2.11 -15.99
C ALA A 344 0.48 -3.23 -14.96
N ASP A 345 0.42 -4.50 -15.42
CA ASP A 345 0.34 -5.65 -14.52
C ASP A 345 1.67 -5.86 -13.78
N LYS A 346 1.65 -5.59 -12.46
CA LYS A 346 2.78 -5.79 -11.54
C LYS A 346 2.77 -7.14 -10.84
N SER A 347 1.72 -7.96 -11.03
CA SER A 347 1.66 -9.32 -10.49
C SER A 347 2.57 -10.28 -11.25
N LYS A 348 2.91 -9.93 -12.50
CA LYS A 348 3.82 -10.66 -13.39
C LYS A 348 4.93 -9.73 -13.86
N ARG A 349 6.18 -10.20 -13.86
CA ARG A 349 7.32 -9.37 -14.26
C ARG A 349 8.48 -10.18 -14.84
N LEU A 350 9.27 -9.54 -15.68
CA LEU A 350 10.56 -10.07 -16.14
C LEU A 350 11.52 -10.15 -14.95
N THR A 351 12.18 -11.30 -14.79
CA THR A 351 13.04 -11.59 -13.63
C THR A 351 14.43 -12.08 -13.98
N ALA A 352 14.58 -12.70 -15.14
CA ALA A 352 15.86 -13.16 -15.65
C ALA A 352 15.91 -12.96 -17.15
N LEU A 353 17.06 -12.48 -17.60
CA LEU A 353 17.34 -12.08 -18.97
C LEU A 353 18.70 -12.69 -19.34
N SER A 354 18.81 -13.32 -20.50
CA SER A 354 20.07 -13.89 -20.94
C SER A 354 20.32 -13.74 -22.42
N VAL A 355 21.58 -13.66 -22.80
CA VAL A 355 22.02 -13.56 -24.19
C VAL A 355 23.19 -14.50 -24.41
N ARG A 356 23.03 -15.52 -25.26
CA ARG A 356 24.15 -16.35 -25.72
C ARG A 356 24.50 -15.96 -27.14
N ASN A 357 25.77 -15.63 -27.38
CA ASN A 357 26.26 -15.43 -28.73
C ASN A 357 27.78 -15.50 -28.84
N GLN A 358 28.29 -15.55 -30.08
CA GLN A 358 29.69 -15.30 -30.38
C GLN A 358 30.08 -13.85 -30.00
N VAL A 359 31.11 -13.70 -29.18
CA VAL A 359 31.77 -12.43 -28.85
C VAL A 359 32.91 -12.19 -29.83
N GLY A 360 32.81 -11.11 -30.59
CA GLY A 360 33.83 -10.64 -31.53
C GLY A 360 34.62 -9.44 -30.99
N ARG A 361 35.19 -8.65 -31.90
CA ARG A 361 35.99 -7.46 -31.59
C ARG A 361 35.27 -6.18 -32.03
N GLY A 362 35.63 -5.04 -31.45
CA GLY A 362 35.12 -3.74 -31.89
C GLY A 362 33.59 -3.66 -31.83
N SER A 363 32.92 -3.53 -32.98
CA SER A 363 31.45 -3.45 -33.07
C SER A 363 30.74 -4.78 -32.77
N GLU A 364 31.46 -5.91 -32.80
CA GLU A 364 30.95 -7.28 -32.60
C GLU A 364 31.04 -7.78 -31.15
N VAL A 365 31.40 -6.90 -30.20
CA VAL A 365 31.27 -7.25 -28.77
C VAL A 365 29.82 -7.54 -28.43
N LEU A 366 29.59 -8.45 -27.48
CA LEU A 366 28.25 -8.81 -27.05
C LEU A 366 27.71 -7.74 -26.11
N ILE A 367 26.63 -7.07 -26.50
CA ILE A 367 25.99 -6.03 -25.67
C ILE A 367 24.58 -6.47 -25.32
N ALA A 368 24.33 -6.78 -24.05
CA ALA A 368 22.99 -6.99 -23.51
C ALA A 368 22.46 -5.70 -22.89
N GLY A 369 21.47 -5.07 -23.52
CA GLY A 369 20.75 -3.92 -22.98
C GLY A 369 19.61 -4.35 -22.06
N PHE A 370 19.40 -3.65 -20.96
CA PHE A 370 18.26 -3.91 -20.08
C PHE A 370 17.77 -2.63 -19.41
N VAL A 371 16.49 -2.60 -19.06
CA VAL A 371 15.87 -1.43 -18.43
C VAL A 371 15.36 -1.81 -17.04
N VAL A 372 15.83 -1.08 -16.03
CA VAL A 372 15.26 -1.09 -14.68
C VAL A 372 14.25 0.04 -14.59
N SER A 373 12.98 -0.30 -14.40
CA SER A 373 11.90 0.67 -14.28
C SER A 373 11.29 0.64 -12.88
N GLY A 374 10.91 1.79 -12.36
CA GLY A 374 10.33 1.92 -11.03
C GLY A 374 10.72 3.23 -10.36
N ASP A 375 10.54 3.27 -9.04
CA ASP A 375 10.85 4.42 -8.17
C ASP A 375 11.86 4.06 -7.05
N ALA A 376 12.46 2.88 -7.14
CA ALA A 376 13.45 2.38 -6.20
C ALA A 376 14.65 1.74 -6.92
N PRO A 377 15.82 1.67 -6.27
CA PRO A 377 16.91 0.81 -6.71
C PRO A 377 16.47 -0.65 -6.87
N LYS A 378 17.20 -1.39 -7.71
CA LYS A 378 17.07 -2.83 -7.87
C LYS A 378 18.41 -3.49 -7.66
N ARG A 379 18.42 -4.50 -6.79
CA ARG A 379 19.55 -5.42 -6.68
C ARG A 379 19.54 -6.39 -7.86
N VAL A 380 20.64 -6.42 -8.61
CA VAL A 380 20.79 -7.18 -9.86
C VAL A 380 22.10 -7.96 -9.83
N ILE A 381 22.05 -9.20 -10.32
CA ILE A 381 23.23 -10.01 -10.63
C ILE A 381 23.47 -9.91 -12.13
N VAL A 382 24.69 -9.57 -12.54
CA VAL A 382 25.12 -9.54 -13.95
C VAL A 382 26.30 -10.47 -14.12
N ARG A 383 26.22 -11.44 -15.04
CA ARG A 383 27.30 -12.40 -15.34
C ARG A 383 27.70 -12.35 -16.80
N GLY A 384 28.99 -12.53 -17.05
CA GLY A 384 29.55 -12.87 -18.35
C GLY A 384 30.23 -14.23 -18.27
N VAL A 385 29.54 -15.26 -18.76
CA VAL A 385 29.94 -16.66 -18.62
C VAL A 385 30.62 -17.12 -19.91
N GLY A 386 31.87 -17.54 -19.78
CA GLY A 386 32.71 -18.14 -20.80
C GLY A 386 33.13 -19.55 -20.38
N PRO A 387 34.11 -19.73 -19.47
CA PRO A 387 34.52 -21.04 -18.98
C PRO A 387 33.38 -21.93 -18.47
N GLY A 388 32.35 -21.36 -17.85
CA GLY A 388 31.18 -22.13 -17.39
C GLY A 388 30.42 -22.86 -18.53
N LEU A 389 30.66 -22.49 -19.79
CA LEU A 389 30.09 -23.12 -20.98
C LEU A 389 30.93 -24.29 -21.52
N ALA A 390 32.15 -24.51 -21.02
CA ALA A 390 33.14 -25.39 -21.63
C ALA A 390 32.70 -26.85 -21.82
N LYS A 391 31.74 -27.32 -21.01
CA LYS A 391 31.13 -28.66 -21.12
C LYS A 391 30.27 -28.83 -22.37
N ASP A 392 29.60 -27.77 -22.82
CA ASP A 392 28.59 -27.83 -23.87
C ASP A 392 29.01 -27.05 -25.13
N VAL A 393 29.97 -26.13 -24.99
CA VAL A 393 30.41 -25.22 -26.06
C VAL A 393 31.92 -25.27 -26.19
N ALA A 394 32.43 -25.84 -27.27
CA ALA A 394 33.88 -26.01 -27.48
C ALA A 394 34.62 -24.68 -27.71
N ALA A 395 33.97 -23.71 -28.37
CA ALA A 395 34.55 -22.41 -28.73
C ALA A 395 34.20 -21.31 -27.71
N TYR A 396 34.09 -21.64 -26.43
CA TYR A 396 33.75 -20.68 -25.38
C TYR A 396 34.81 -19.57 -25.26
N LEU A 397 34.39 -18.39 -24.80
CA LEU A 397 35.29 -17.28 -24.51
C LEU A 397 36.08 -17.59 -23.24
N ALA A 398 37.40 -17.75 -23.35
CA ALA A 398 38.21 -18.25 -22.24
C ALA A 398 38.37 -17.28 -21.06
N ASP A 399 38.34 -15.97 -21.32
CA ASP A 399 38.56 -14.93 -20.30
C ASP A 399 37.62 -13.73 -20.58
N PRO A 400 36.34 -13.81 -20.17
CA PRO A 400 35.35 -12.76 -20.39
C PRO A 400 35.60 -11.54 -19.48
N GLN A 401 35.62 -10.35 -20.07
CA GLN A 401 35.53 -9.08 -19.38
C GLN A 401 34.09 -8.53 -19.48
N LEU A 402 33.52 -8.17 -18.34
CA LEU A 402 32.17 -7.61 -18.20
C LEU A 402 32.25 -6.13 -17.79
N LEU A 403 31.59 -5.25 -18.55
CA LEU A 403 31.40 -3.84 -18.23
C LEU A 403 29.91 -3.52 -18.19
N VAL A 404 29.42 -2.94 -17.09
CA VAL A 404 28.04 -2.48 -16.95
C VAL A 404 28.01 -0.96 -17.02
N HIS A 405 27.28 -0.42 -17.98
CA HIS A 405 27.11 1.01 -18.18
C HIS A 405 25.66 1.44 -17.99
N ARG A 406 25.44 2.67 -17.51
CA ARG A 406 24.15 3.33 -17.41
C ARG A 406 24.08 4.48 -18.42
N LEU A 407 22.98 4.58 -19.16
CA LEU A 407 22.71 5.74 -20.00
C LEU A 407 22.46 6.97 -19.11
N LYS A 408 23.15 8.08 -19.41
CA LYS A 408 22.93 9.35 -18.72
C LYS A 408 21.50 9.84 -18.90
N ALA A 409 20.96 10.54 -17.90
CA ALA A 409 19.59 11.06 -17.95
C ALA A 409 19.35 12.02 -19.13
N ASP A 410 20.39 12.73 -19.56
CA ASP A 410 20.37 13.62 -20.73
C ASP A 410 20.57 12.90 -22.08
N ARG A 411 20.80 11.58 -22.05
CA ARG A 411 21.05 10.70 -23.21
C ARG A 411 22.29 11.04 -24.03
N THR A 412 23.23 11.81 -23.48
CA THR A 412 24.45 12.23 -24.20
C THR A 412 25.61 11.24 -24.12
N GLY A 413 25.50 10.20 -23.29
CA GLY A 413 26.55 9.20 -23.14
C GLY A 413 26.23 8.17 -22.07
N TRP A 414 27.26 7.39 -21.74
CA TRP A 414 27.17 6.24 -20.84
C TRP A 414 28.15 6.40 -19.68
N ASP A 415 27.72 6.11 -18.46
CA ASP A 415 28.56 6.05 -17.27
C ASP A 415 28.86 4.60 -16.92
N LEU A 416 30.12 4.26 -16.66
CA LEU A 416 30.50 2.94 -16.16
C LEU A 416 30.04 2.82 -14.69
N VAL A 417 29.20 1.82 -14.39
CA VAL A 417 28.66 1.58 -13.04
C VAL A 417 29.17 0.28 -12.42
N GLY A 418 29.81 -0.58 -13.21
CA GLY A 418 30.47 -1.78 -12.69
C GLY A 418 31.36 -2.42 -13.76
N SER A 419 32.44 -3.07 -13.33
CA SER A 419 33.33 -3.82 -14.21
C SER A 419 33.88 -5.04 -13.47
N ASN A 420 33.98 -6.17 -14.14
CA ASN A 420 34.64 -7.35 -13.62
C ASN A 420 35.17 -8.25 -14.75
N ASP A 421 36.28 -8.94 -14.53
CA ASP A 421 36.83 -9.95 -15.46
C ASP A 421 37.09 -11.30 -14.78
N ASN A 422 36.75 -11.44 -13.49
CA ASN A 422 36.83 -12.69 -12.74
C ASN A 422 35.83 -12.65 -11.57
N TRP A 423 34.92 -13.61 -11.45
CA TRP A 423 34.03 -13.68 -10.30
C TRP A 423 34.82 -13.93 -9.01
N ASP A 424 34.25 -13.56 -7.87
CA ASP A 424 34.98 -13.45 -6.60
C ASP A 424 35.36 -14.80 -5.94
N GLY A 425 34.82 -15.92 -6.43
CA GLY A 425 35.09 -17.25 -5.89
C GLY A 425 34.46 -17.53 -4.52
N THR A 426 33.60 -16.65 -3.99
CA THR A 426 33.14 -16.72 -2.60
C THR A 426 31.89 -17.60 -2.44
N ALA A 427 31.77 -18.26 -1.29
CA ALA A 427 30.60 -19.07 -0.96
C ALA A 427 29.31 -18.23 -0.93
N ALA A 428 29.37 -17.00 -0.39
CA ALA A 428 28.21 -16.11 -0.32
C ALA A 428 27.68 -15.75 -1.72
N THR A 429 28.56 -15.44 -2.67
CA THR A 429 28.18 -15.13 -4.05
C THR A 429 27.70 -16.38 -4.79
N ALA A 430 28.30 -17.55 -4.55
CA ALA A 430 27.83 -18.82 -5.10
C ALA A 430 26.42 -19.20 -4.59
N GLU A 431 26.18 -19.10 -3.28
CA GLU A 431 24.85 -19.31 -2.67
C GLU A 431 23.81 -18.34 -3.23
N LEU A 432 24.19 -17.08 -3.47
CA LEU A 432 23.33 -16.11 -4.12
C LEU A 432 22.93 -16.56 -5.54
N PHE A 433 23.87 -17.02 -6.36
CA PHE A 433 23.58 -17.51 -7.73
C PHE A 433 22.67 -18.75 -7.71
N GLU A 434 22.87 -19.66 -6.77
CA GLU A 434 22.00 -20.82 -6.58
C GLU A 434 20.58 -20.39 -6.16
N SER A 435 20.46 -19.41 -5.26
CA SER A 435 19.15 -18.94 -4.76
C SER A 435 18.24 -18.37 -5.85
N VAL A 436 18.83 -17.85 -6.94
CA VAL A 436 18.10 -17.29 -8.10
C VAL A 436 18.05 -18.25 -9.30
N GLY A 437 18.56 -19.48 -9.15
CA GLY A 437 18.50 -20.52 -10.17
C GLY A 437 19.48 -20.37 -11.34
N MET A 438 20.54 -19.56 -11.19
CA MET A 438 21.61 -19.43 -12.20
C MET A 438 22.64 -20.57 -12.11
N GLY A 439 22.74 -21.21 -10.94
CA GLY A 439 23.80 -22.17 -10.64
C GLY A 439 25.12 -21.50 -10.30
N ALA A 440 25.91 -22.14 -9.44
CA ALA A 440 27.23 -21.65 -9.03
C ALA A 440 28.22 -21.66 -10.20
N LEU A 441 29.22 -20.78 -10.11
CA LEU A 441 30.41 -20.79 -10.97
C LEU A 441 31.50 -21.63 -10.31
N ASP A 442 32.36 -22.26 -11.11
CA ASP A 442 33.47 -23.07 -10.60
C ASP A 442 34.53 -22.18 -9.95
N ALA A 443 35.04 -22.61 -8.79
CA ALA A 443 36.09 -21.89 -8.07
C ALA A 443 37.34 -21.71 -8.94
N GLY A 444 37.82 -20.46 -9.07
CA GLY A 444 38.96 -20.12 -9.93
C GLY A 444 38.61 -19.95 -11.41
N SER A 445 37.32 -20.06 -11.78
CA SER A 445 36.87 -19.73 -13.14
C SER A 445 37.15 -18.26 -13.51
N LYS A 446 37.41 -18.03 -14.80
CA LYS A 446 37.52 -16.71 -15.44
C LYS A 446 36.17 -16.09 -15.80
N ASP A 447 35.06 -16.77 -15.55
CA ASP A 447 33.74 -16.16 -15.69
C ASP A 447 33.65 -14.85 -14.89
N ALA A 448 33.06 -13.80 -15.45
CA ALA A 448 32.89 -12.52 -14.78
C ALA A 448 31.51 -12.42 -14.10
N ALA A 449 31.44 -11.82 -12.91
CA ALA A 449 30.17 -11.61 -12.21
C ALA A 449 30.15 -10.33 -11.37
N LEU A 450 29.02 -9.64 -11.35
CA LEU A 450 28.78 -8.45 -10.54
C LEU A 450 27.45 -8.59 -9.81
N VAL A 451 27.40 -8.09 -8.57
CA VAL A 451 26.17 -7.86 -7.81
C VAL A 451 26.06 -6.36 -7.58
N LEU A 452 25.04 -5.72 -8.15
CA LEU A 452 24.91 -4.27 -8.22
C LEU A 452 23.56 -3.82 -7.64
N GLU A 453 23.55 -2.67 -6.98
CA GLU A 453 22.33 -1.91 -6.69
C GLU A 453 22.16 -0.84 -7.78
N LEU A 454 21.14 -1.00 -8.62
CA LEU A 454 20.93 -0.18 -9.80
C LEU A 454 19.69 0.70 -9.64
N GLU A 455 19.87 2.01 -9.71
CA GLU A 455 18.77 2.96 -9.82
C GLU A 455 17.92 2.71 -11.08
N PRO A 456 16.64 3.13 -11.12
CA PRO A 456 15.86 3.09 -12.35
C PRO A 456 16.60 3.78 -13.52
N GLY A 457 16.66 3.13 -14.68
CA GLY A 457 17.43 3.58 -15.83
C GLY A 457 17.62 2.52 -16.91
N ILE A 458 18.31 2.94 -17.97
CA ILE A 458 18.68 2.10 -19.11
C ILE A 458 20.14 1.71 -18.96
N TYR A 459 20.43 0.42 -19.07
CA TYR A 459 21.74 -0.16 -18.84
C TYR A 459 22.20 -1.02 -20.02
N THR A 460 23.52 -1.18 -20.15
CA THR A 460 24.13 -2.21 -21.00
C THR A 460 25.14 -3.01 -20.20
N ALA A 461 25.09 -4.34 -20.32
CA ALA A 461 26.13 -5.26 -19.93
C ALA A 461 26.90 -5.66 -21.20
N GLN A 462 28.16 -5.24 -21.27
CA GLN A 462 29.04 -5.47 -22.41
C GLN A 462 30.04 -6.55 -22.06
N ILE A 463 30.12 -7.58 -22.89
CA ILE A 463 31.08 -8.67 -22.75
C ILE A 463 32.07 -8.62 -23.91
N SER A 464 33.35 -8.55 -23.55
CA SER A 464 34.51 -8.64 -24.45
C SER A 464 35.47 -9.72 -23.94
N GLY A 465 36.44 -10.11 -24.77
CA GLY A 465 37.53 -10.99 -24.33
C GLY A 465 38.74 -10.20 -23.85
N VAL A 466 39.32 -10.59 -22.71
CA VAL A 466 40.62 -10.06 -22.28
C VAL A 466 41.66 -10.33 -23.37
N GLY A 467 42.45 -9.30 -23.69
CA GLY A 467 43.48 -9.37 -24.74
C GLY A 467 42.91 -9.52 -26.16
N ASP A 468 41.71 -8.99 -26.44
CA ASP A 468 41.01 -9.09 -27.72
C ASP A 468 40.75 -10.55 -28.17
N SER A 469 40.57 -11.44 -27.20
CA SER A 469 40.13 -12.81 -27.44
C SER A 469 38.66 -12.85 -27.88
N THR A 470 38.29 -13.91 -28.60
CA THR A 470 36.94 -14.12 -29.15
C THR A 470 36.47 -15.51 -28.78
N GLY A 471 35.16 -15.69 -28.64
CA GLY A 471 34.56 -16.97 -28.29
C GLY A 471 33.08 -16.81 -27.99
N VAL A 472 32.38 -17.90 -27.72
CA VAL A 472 30.98 -17.87 -27.30
C VAL A 472 30.91 -17.50 -25.82
N ALA A 473 30.07 -16.51 -25.49
CA ALA A 473 29.76 -16.16 -24.11
C ALA A 473 28.25 -16.10 -23.89
N LEU A 474 27.87 -16.17 -22.61
CA LEU A 474 26.51 -16.00 -22.13
C LEU A 474 26.48 -14.80 -21.17
N ALA A 475 25.77 -13.75 -21.55
CA ALA A 475 25.38 -12.67 -20.64
C ALA A 475 24.14 -13.09 -19.87
N GLU A 476 24.14 -12.92 -18.54
CA GLU A 476 22.97 -13.21 -17.71
C GLU A 476 22.71 -12.03 -16.76
N ILE A 477 21.46 -11.58 -16.68
CA ILE A 477 21.02 -10.46 -15.85
C ILE A 477 19.79 -10.91 -15.06
N TYR A 478 19.92 -11.03 -13.74
CA TYR A 478 18.90 -11.60 -12.85
C TYR A 478 18.55 -10.64 -11.72
N GLU A 479 17.28 -10.62 -11.30
CA GLU A 479 16.89 -9.98 -10.04
C GLU A 479 17.57 -10.72 -8.88
N ALA A 480 18.17 -9.98 -7.94
CA ALA A 480 18.65 -10.54 -6.69
C ALA A 480 17.62 -10.29 -5.57
N PRO A 481 17.50 -11.20 -4.58
CA PRO A 481 16.64 -11.00 -3.41
C PRO A 481 17.10 -9.85 -2.51
#